data_AF-A0A2T0N2I8-F1
#
_entry.id   AF-A0A2T0N2I8-F1
#
_cell.length_a   1.000
_cell.length_b   1.000
_cell.length_c   1.000
_cell.angle_alpha   90.00
_cell.angle_beta   90.00
_cell.angle_gamma   90.00
#
_symmetry.space_group_name_H-M   'P 1'
#
loop_
_entity.id
_entity.type
_entity.pdbx_description
1 polymer ?
#
loop_
_entity_poly.entity_id
_entity_poly.type
_entity_poly.pdbx_seq_one_letter_code
_entity_poly.pdbx_strand_id
1 'polypeptide(L)'
;MKYVRRPALMALPVVAALSAAIPAGAAPSSGATALRLESYVSNQSSIGLGVINKLDGSYTHGNYDAILPAGRRTDTYLGWNKADGFYSGAGYCSDVSYWNGSRWVLKGTGLPGLHRLTDDIGQDIKRWEIRAYRC
;
A
#
# COMPACT_ATOMS: atom_id res chain seq x y z
N MET A 1 28.44 -26.32 53.38
CA MET A 1 29.47 -27.31 52.99
C MET A 1 29.97 -26.94 51.61
N LYS A 2 31.30 -26.80 51.48
CA LYS A 2 32.02 -26.42 50.25
C LYS A 2 32.24 -27.67 49.41
N TYR A 3 31.92 -27.63 48.12
CA TYR A 3 32.54 -28.53 47.12
C TYR A 3 32.94 -27.73 45.88
N VAL A 4 34.19 -27.93 45.50
CA VAL A 4 34.97 -27.27 44.45
C VAL A 4 35.46 -28.36 43.50
N ARG A 5 35.76 -27.99 42.24
CA ARG A 5 36.58 -28.69 41.20
C ARG A 5 35.77 -29.57 40.24
N ARG A 6 36.01 -29.58 38.91
CA ARG A 6 37.01 -28.93 38.02
C ARG A 6 36.48 -29.01 36.55
N PRO A 7 37.01 -28.18 35.63
CA PRO A 7 36.58 -28.11 34.23
C PRO A 7 37.33 -29.13 33.35
N ALA A 8 36.65 -29.69 32.35
CA ALA A 8 37.27 -30.43 31.27
C ALA A 8 37.18 -29.59 29.99
N LEU A 9 38.31 -28.97 29.63
CA LEU A 9 38.55 -28.43 28.30
C LEU A 9 38.77 -29.61 27.35
N MET A 10 37.95 -29.75 26.31
CA MET A 10 38.32 -30.50 25.11
C MET A 10 38.50 -29.52 23.97
N ALA A 11 39.76 -29.38 23.53
CA ALA A 11 40.15 -28.66 22.34
C ALA A 11 39.82 -29.51 21.10
N LEU A 12 39.09 -28.95 20.15
CA LEU A 12 38.87 -29.52 18.82
C LEU A 12 39.72 -28.76 17.79
N PRO A 13 40.40 -29.46 16.88
CA PRO A 13 41.27 -28.82 15.89
C PRO A 13 40.46 -28.12 14.78
N VAL A 14 41.02 -26.98 14.39
CA VAL A 14 40.64 -26.10 13.28
C VAL A 14 40.85 -26.81 11.95
N VAL A 15 39.82 -26.82 11.09
CA VAL A 15 39.98 -27.00 9.64
C VAL A 15 39.39 -25.77 8.96
N ALA A 16 40.28 -24.87 8.53
CA ALA A 16 39.92 -23.70 7.75
C ALA A 16 39.81 -24.10 6.27
N ALA A 17 38.59 -24.23 5.76
CA ALA A 17 38.35 -24.32 4.33
C ALA A 17 38.25 -22.88 3.77
N LEU A 18 39.30 -22.42 3.08
CA LEU A 18 39.22 -21.21 2.25
C LEU A 18 38.39 -21.53 1.00
N SER A 19 37.09 -21.23 1.05
CA SER A 19 36.26 -21.16 -0.15
C SER A 19 36.57 -19.87 -0.90
N ALA A 20 37.23 -19.98 -2.05
CA ALA A 20 37.41 -18.88 -2.99
C ALA A 20 36.04 -18.50 -3.57
N ALA A 21 35.42 -17.46 -3.01
CA ALA A 21 34.20 -16.88 -3.54
C ALA A 21 34.53 -16.09 -4.82
N ILE A 22 34.03 -16.58 -5.95
CA ILE A 22 33.99 -15.85 -7.21
C ILE A 22 33.09 -14.62 -6.99
N PRO A 23 33.54 -13.38 -7.29
CA PRO A 23 32.63 -12.25 -7.28
C PRO A 23 31.62 -12.46 -8.42
N ALA A 24 30.39 -12.79 -8.04
CA ALA A 24 29.26 -12.75 -8.95
C ALA A 24 29.16 -11.29 -9.45
N GLY A 25 29.47 -11.08 -10.73
CA GLY A 25 29.22 -9.81 -11.39
C GLY A 25 27.72 -9.52 -11.29
N ALA A 26 27.36 -8.54 -10.46
CA ALA A 26 26.01 -8.01 -10.43
C ALA A 26 25.73 -7.45 -11.82
N ALA A 27 24.89 -8.16 -12.59
CA ALA A 27 24.38 -7.64 -13.84
C ALA A 27 23.70 -6.29 -13.54
N PRO A 28 23.91 -5.25 -14.38
CA PRO A 28 23.19 -4.00 -14.23
C PRO A 28 21.70 -4.32 -14.29
N SER A 29 21.00 -4.11 -13.17
CA SER A 29 19.54 -4.15 -13.14
C SER A 29 19.06 -3.08 -14.12
N SER A 30 18.57 -3.50 -15.29
CA SER A 30 17.91 -2.64 -16.26
C SER A 30 16.96 -1.73 -15.49
N GLY A 31 17.23 -0.42 -15.53
CA GLY A 31 16.48 0.58 -14.79
C GLY A 31 15.00 0.46 -15.13
N ALA A 32 14.22 -0.14 -14.23
CA ALA A 32 12.78 -0.07 -14.30
C ALA A 32 12.43 1.41 -14.19
N THR A 33 11.96 2.00 -15.28
CA THR A 33 11.38 3.34 -15.25
C THR A 33 10.29 3.31 -14.20
N ALA A 34 10.50 3.97 -13.07
CA ALA A 34 9.53 4.00 -12.00
C ALA A 34 8.21 4.51 -12.58
N LEU A 35 7.15 3.69 -12.50
CA LEU A 35 5.82 4.06 -12.97
C LEU A 35 5.44 5.39 -12.30
N ARG A 36 5.20 6.42 -13.12
CA ARG A 36 4.77 7.73 -12.62
C ARG A 36 3.43 7.56 -11.93
N LEU A 37 3.33 8.06 -10.69
CA LEU A 37 2.07 8.09 -9.95
C LEU A 37 1.08 9.04 -10.64
N GLU A 38 -0.08 8.52 -11.02
CA GLU A 38 -1.15 9.26 -11.69
C GLU A 38 -2.25 9.65 -10.70
N SER A 39 -2.68 8.72 -9.85
CA SER A 39 -3.67 8.96 -8.82
C SER A 39 -3.54 8.02 -7.64
N TYR A 40 -4.03 8.44 -6.48
CA TYR A 40 -4.16 7.57 -5.32
C TYR A 40 -5.40 7.92 -4.49
N VAL A 41 -5.86 6.91 -3.76
CA VAL A 41 -6.86 7.04 -2.69
C VAL A 41 -6.20 6.91 -1.34
N SER A 42 -6.50 7.84 -0.43
CA SER A 42 -6.16 7.78 0.98
C SER A 42 -7.40 7.46 1.79
N ASN A 43 -7.36 6.37 2.56
CA ASN A 43 -8.44 6.00 3.47
C ASN A 43 -8.27 6.72 4.82
N GLN A 44 -9.10 7.72 5.07
CA GLN A 44 -9.12 8.49 6.32
C GLN A 44 -10.28 8.08 7.25
N SER A 45 -10.87 6.91 6.99
CA SER A 45 -11.86 6.29 7.87
C SER A 45 -11.21 5.39 8.92
N SER A 46 -12.03 4.86 9.84
CA SER A 46 -11.63 3.84 10.81
C SER A 46 -11.87 2.41 10.34
N ILE A 47 -12.33 2.19 9.10
CA ILE A 47 -12.66 0.87 8.55
C ILE A 47 -11.85 0.58 7.28
N GLY A 48 -11.87 -0.67 6.82
CA GLY A 48 -11.35 -1.01 5.50
C GLY A 48 -12.20 -0.41 4.38
N LEU A 49 -11.56 0.16 3.36
CA LEU A 49 -12.22 0.75 2.20
C LEU A 49 -11.97 -0.12 0.97
N GLY A 50 -13.02 -0.50 0.23
CA GLY A 50 -12.83 -1.14 -1.07
C GLY A 50 -12.25 -0.13 -2.05
N VAL A 51 -11.15 -0.44 -2.71
CA VAL A 51 -10.50 0.43 -3.70
C VAL A 51 -10.42 -0.25 -5.06
N ILE A 52 -10.52 0.55 -6.11
CA ILE A 52 -10.55 0.10 -7.51
C ILE A 52 -9.36 0.71 -8.23
N ASN A 53 -8.50 -0.13 -8.79
CA ASN A 53 -7.34 0.29 -9.56
C ASN A 53 -7.81 0.82 -10.92
N LYS A 54 -8.65 0.02 -11.61
CA LYS A 54 -9.23 0.36 -12.92
C LYS A 54 -10.72 0.13 -12.89
N LEU A 55 -11.50 1.13 -13.28
CA LEU A 55 -12.96 1.04 -13.28
C LEU A 55 -13.47 0.44 -14.60
N ASP A 56 -13.13 -0.84 -14.81
CA ASP A 56 -13.43 -1.62 -16.03
C ASP A 56 -14.58 -2.64 -15.85
N GLY A 57 -15.10 -2.77 -14.63
CA GLY A 57 -16.18 -3.70 -14.29
C GLY A 57 -15.73 -5.12 -13.94
N SER A 58 -14.43 -5.41 -13.95
CA SER A 58 -13.87 -6.72 -13.62
C SER A 58 -13.03 -6.67 -12.34
N TYR A 59 -13.67 -6.92 -11.21
CA TYR A 59 -13.06 -6.73 -9.90
C TYR A 59 -12.77 -8.03 -9.15
N THR A 60 -11.64 -8.10 -8.44
CA THR A 60 -11.23 -9.30 -7.67
C THR A 60 -12.22 -9.68 -6.57
N HIS A 61 -12.90 -8.71 -5.96
CA HIS A 61 -13.84 -8.91 -4.84
C HIS A 61 -15.28 -8.56 -5.25
N GLY A 62 -15.64 -8.76 -6.53
CA GLY A 62 -16.97 -8.50 -7.07
C GLY A 62 -17.27 -7.03 -7.34
N ASN A 63 -16.99 -6.13 -6.38
CA ASN A 63 -17.23 -4.68 -6.52
C ASN A 63 -15.96 -3.82 -6.43
N TYR A 64 -14.82 -4.40 -6.05
CA TYR A 64 -13.55 -3.69 -5.86
C TYR A 64 -12.35 -4.64 -5.99
N ASP A 65 -11.16 -4.09 -6.21
CA ASP A 65 -9.94 -4.88 -6.45
C ASP A 65 -9.23 -5.26 -5.16
N ALA A 66 -9.16 -4.35 -4.19
CA ALA A 66 -8.50 -4.58 -2.91
C ALA A 66 -9.17 -3.84 -1.75
N ILE A 67 -8.90 -4.29 -0.52
CA ILE A 67 -9.24 -3.54 0.69
C ILE A 67 -8.04 -2.67 1.08
N LEU A 68 -8.26 -1.37 1.21
CA LEU A 68 -7.31 -0.41 1.75
C LEU A 68 -7.57 -0.20 3.25
N PRO A 69 -6.65 -0.58 4.15
CA PRO A 69 -6.82 -0.35 5.59
C PRO A 69 -6.91 1.14 5.95
N ALA A 70 -7.48 1.42 7.12
CA ALA A 70 -7.53 2.76 7.69
C ALA A 70 -6.14 3.41 7.76
N GLY A 71 -6.05 4.70 7.41
CA GLY A 71 -4.81 5.49 7.42
C GLY A 71 -3.81 5.13 6.32
N ARG A 72 -4.18 4.28 5.35
CA ARG A 72 -3.29 3.88 4.24
C ARG A 72 -3.64 4.59 2.93
N ARG A 73 -2.71 4.50 1.98
CA ARG A 73 -2.89 4.98 0.60
C ARG A 73 -2.61 3.86 -0.40
N THR A 74 -3.32 3.86 -1.52
CA THR A 74 -3.16 2.83 -2.57
C THR A 74 -1.75 2.77 -3.15
N ASP A 75 -1.08 3.91 -3.29
CA ASP A 75 0.26 4.00 -3.88
C ASP A 75 1.36 3.40 -2.98
N THR A 76 1.34 3.74 -1.69
CA THR A 76 2.36 3.27 -0.75
C THR A 76 2.06 1.89 -0.18
N TYR A 77 0.79 1.51 -0.04
CA TYR A 77 0.39 0.23 0.57
C TYR A 77 0.18 -0.89 -0.46
N LEU A 78 -0.43 -0.58 -1.62
CA LEU A 78 -0.71 -1.57 -2.67
C LEU A 78 0.27 -1.49 -3.84
N GLY A 79 1.14 -0.46 -3.87
CA GLY A 79 2.08 -0.24 -4.98
C GLY A 79 1.40 0.23 -6.27
N TRP A 80 0.16 0.74 -6.19
CA TRP A 80 -0.58 1.16 -7.37
C TRP A 80 -0.12 2.55 -7.82
N ASN A 81 0.15 2.71 -9.12
CA ASN A 81 0.37 4.03 -9.70
C ASN A 81 -0.95 4.76 -10.01
N LYS A 82 -2.09 4.09 -9.87
CA LYS A 82 -3.41 4.63 -10.21
C LYS A 82 -4.51 4.01 -9.34
N ALA A 83 -5.51 4.81 -9.03
CA ALA A 83 -6.79 4.40 -8.44
C ALA A 83 -7.93 5.20 -9.10
N ASP A 84 -8.85 4.48 -9.77
CA ASP A 84 -9.98 5.07 -10.50
C ASP A 84 -11.27 5.19 -9.66
N GLY A 85 -11.32 4.51 -8.52
CA GLY A 85 -12.55 4.46 -7.74
C GLY A 85 -12.39 3.86 -6.36
N PHE A 86 -13.51 3.88 -5.65
CA PHE A 86 -13.65 3.20 -4.37
C PHE A 86 -15.07 2.62 -4.25
N TYR A 87 -15.22 1.69 -3.32
CA TYR A 87 -16.48 1.05 -2.97
C TYR A 87 -16.74 1.25 -1.48
N SER A 88 -17.90 1.84 -1.16
CA SER A 88 -18.42 1.92 0.20
C SER A 88 -19.40 0.76 0.43
N GLY A 89 -19.14 -0.04 1.45
CA GLY A 89 -20.01 -1.16 1.81
C GLY A 89 -21.42 -0.71 2.19
N ALA A 90 -22.36 -1.66 2.20
CA ALA A 90 -23.73 -1.41 2.65
C ALA A 90 -23.76 -0.81 4.07
N GLY A 91 -24.58 0.22 4.28
CA GLY A 91 -24.67 0.95 5.55
C GLY A 91 -23.54 1.95 5.81
N TYR A 92 -22.69 2.22 4.81
CA TYR A 92 -21.64 3.25 4.91
C TYR A 92 -21.76 4.29 3.81
N CYS A 93 -21.68 5.55 4.23
CA CYS A 93 -21.56 6.72 3.39
C CYS A 93 -20.11 7.19 3.44
N SER A 94 -19.67 7.98 2.46
CA SER A 94 -18.29 8.45 2.40
C SER A 94 -18.21 9.91 2.03
N ASP A 95 -17.50 10.71 2.82
CA ASP A 95 -17.08 12.03 2.38
C ASP A 95 -15.88 11.90 1.44
N VAL A 96 -16.00 12.50 0.27
CA VAL A 96 -15.01 12.44 -0.81
C VAL A 96 -14.37 13.81 -0.93
N SER A 97 -13.08 13.89 -0.61
CA SER A 97 -12.29 15.12 -0.74
C SER A 97 -11.15 14.92 -1.75
N TYR A 98 -10.71 16.02 -2.36
CA TYR A 98 -9.54 16.03 -3.23
C TYR A 98 -8.57 17.13 -2.86
N TRP A 99 -7.28 16.94 -3.18
CA TRP A 99 -6.27 17.98 -3.01
C TRP A 99 -6.28 18.92 -4.21
N ASN A 100 -6.47 20.22 -3.98
CA ASN A 100 -6.48 21.23 -5.05
C ASN A 100 -5.12 21.93 -5.28
N GLY A 101 -4.05 21.45 -4.65
CA GLY A 101 -2.73 22.09 -4.66
C GLY A 101 -2.37 22.81 -3.35
N SER A 102 -3.37 23.23 -2.56
CA SER A 102 -3.17 23.99 -1.30
C SER A 102 -3.89 23.40 -0.10
N ARG A 103 -5.07 22.80 -0.30
CA ARG A 103 -5.87 22.20 0.77
C ARG A 103 -6.72 21.05 0.24
N TRP A 104 -7.24 20.25 1.17
CA TRP A 104 -8.30 19.29 0.90
C TRP A 104 -9.63 20.03 0.74
N VAL A 105 -10.35 19.72 -0.34
CA VAL A 105 -11.66 20.30 -0.66
C VAL A 105 -12.68 19.18 -0.73
N LEU A 106 -13.76 19.30 0.03
CA LEU A 106 -14.88 18.37 -0.05
C LEU A 106 -15.54 18.49 -1.43
N LYS A 107 -15.54 17.39 -2.17
CA LYS A 107 -16.25 17.26 -3.45
C LYS A 107 -17.72 16.94 -3.23
N GLY A 108 -18.00 16.12 -2.22
CA GLY A 108 -19.36 15.71 -1.84
C GLY A 108 -19.36 14.42 -1.05
N THR A 109 -20.57 13.91 -0.81
CA THR A 109 -20.80 12.67 -0.06
C THR A 109 -21.29 11.58 -1.01
N GLY A 110 -20.65 10.42 -0.97
CA GLY A 110 -21.06 9.21 -1.67
C GLY A 110 -21.94 8.33 -0.78
N LEU A 111 -23.06 7.87 -1.34
CA LEU A 111 -23.93 6.85 -0.73
C LEU A 111 -23.26 5.46 -0.74
N PRO A 112 -23.81 4.43 -0.07
CA PRO A 112 -23.31 3.06 -0.21
C PRO A 112 -23.23 2.64 -1.69
N GLY A 113 -22.14 1.98 -2.08
CA GLY A 113 -21.92 1.52 -3.45
C GLY A 113 -20.58 1.92 -4.06
N LEU A 114 -20.49 1.75 -5.38
CA LEU A 114 -19.31 2.03 -6.19
C LEU A 114 -19.28 3.51 -6.61
N HIS A 115 -18.12 4.14 -6.46
CA HIS A 115 -17.89 5.54 -6.79
C HIS A 115 -16.69 5.70 -7.71
N ARG A 116 -16.92 6.38 -8.84
CA ARG A 116 -15.86 6.81 -9.74
C ARG A 116 -15.19 8.08 -9.21
N LEU A 117 -13.87 8.07 -9.18
CA LEU A 117 -13.07 9.26 -8.94
C LEU A 117 -12.75 9.87 -10.30
N THR A 118 -13.29 11.06 -10.55
CA THR A 118 -13.20 11.69 -11.88
C THR A 118 -11.79 12.14 -12.18
N ASP A 119 -11.43 12.08 -13.46
CA ASP A 119 -10.06 12.30 -13.90
C ASP A 119 -9.60 13.75 -13.94
N ASP A 120 -10.50 14.73 -13.87
CA ASP A 120 -10.11 16.14 -13.98
C ASP A 120 -10.28 16.90 -12.67
N ILE A 121 -9.17 17.09 -11.97
CA ILE A 121 -9.05 18.00 -10.83
C ILE A 121 -7.94 19.04 -11.05
N GLY A 122 -7.43 19.18 -12.29
CA GLY A 122 -6.36 20.12 -12.63
C GLY A 122 -5.04 19.89 -11.89
N GLN A 123 -4.71 18.63 -11.55
CA GLN A 123 -3.47 18.27 -10.85
C GLN A 123 -2.71 17.19 -11.60
N ASP A 124 -1.37 17.28 -11.58
CA ASP A 124 -0.46 16.27 -12.14
C ASP A 124 -0.61 14.87 -11.53
N ILE A 125 -0.95 14.85 -10.23
CA ILE A 125 -1.24 13.65 -9.45
C ILE A 125 -2.58 13.87 -8.76
N LYS A 126 -3.53 12.99 -9.03
CA LYS A 126 -4.88 13.11 -8.49
C LYS A 126 -4.93 12.48 -7.10
N ARG A 127 -5.12 13.30 -6.08
CA ARG A 127 -5.06 12.88 -4.67
C ARG A 127 -6.47 12.91 -4.10
N TRP A 128 -6.93 11.76 -3.63
CA TRP A 128 -8.27 11.61 -3.06
C TRP A 128 -8.20 11.19 -1.60
N GLU A 129 -9.03 11.80 -0.76
CA GLU A 129 -9.25 11.42 0.63
C GLU A 129 -10.69 10.92 0.76
N ILE A 130 -10.85 9.71 1.29
CA ILE A 130 -12.15 9.08 1.51
C ILE A 130 -12.32 8.84 3.01
N ARG A 131 -13.38 9.40 3.58
CA ARG A 131 -13.77 9.18 4.97
C ARG A 131 -15.13 8.50 5.01
N ALA A 132 -15.11 7.17 5.09
CA ALA A 132 -16.29 6.36 5.29
C ALA A 132 -16.82 6.46 6.73
N TYR A 133 -18.14 6.55 6.87
CA TYR A 133 -18.87 6.60 8.14
C TYR A 133 -20.22 5.89 8.01
N ARG A 134 -20.83 5.51 9.13
CA ARG A 134 -22.17 4.89 9.14
C ARG A 134 -23.20 5.91 8.66
N CYS A 135 -23.93 5.56 7.60
CA CYS A 135 -25.31 6.00 7.51
C CYS A 135 -26.18 5.02 8.32
#